data_AF-A0A1Q7PQP5-F1
#
_entry.id   AF-A0A1Q7PQP5-F1
#
_cell.length_a   1.000
_cell.length_b   1.000
_cell.length_c   1.000
_cell.angle_alpha   90.00
_cell.angle_beta   90.00
_cell.angle_gamma   90.00
#
_symmetry.space_group_name_H-M   'P 1'
#
loop_
_entity.id
_entity.type
_entity.pdbx_description
1 polymer ?
#
loop_
_entity_poly.entity_id
_entity_poly.type
_entity_poly.pdbx_seq_one_letter_code
_entity_poly.pdbx_strand_id
1 'polypeptide(L)'
;RIGLVVEDTHTDPSMCLEELRDLASKGIRIVIGPSTSAELQQVRDYADQNGILLVSPSSTSPSLSIIGDNIFRLVPDDTHQAQAIALQMWKDGITVVVPIWRTDVYGNGLVSTMKEDFKKLGGTVVDGVGYFPPIGHFSTSLNRINLIIWNQQLSSLSSKLIQAIAQYRVDKVGVYLVAFDEVVPILIQAQDHPEFSRVKWYGSDGTALNNGLIKNIDAAIFAEKTAFLNPIYSVQLTNTNSIRYNHVQSEIQNMIGRIPRSYASVAYDSLRLAALTENAVLRTMMPNDVNFLKKTFVHIADSYTGITGNTALNAAGDRSYGNYDFWAIKQGSNGVFTWQLLNKHRSHLGNNNSNEMTQENN
;
A
#
# COMPACT_ATOMS: atom_id res chain seq x y z
N ARG A 1 13.86 -5.60 -28.50
CA ARG A 1 13.00 -6.53 -27.72
C ARG A 1 13.46 -6.44 -26.27
N ILE A 2 12.54 -6.52 -25.30
CA ILE A 2 12.88 -6.50 -23.87
C ILE A 2 12.80 -7.95 -23.39
N GLY A 3 13.84 -8.42 -22.70
CA GLY A 3 13.81 -9.68 -21.94
C GLY A 3 13.55 -9.38 -20.47
N LEU A 4 12.75 -10.21 -19.81
CA LEU A 4 12.52 -10.12 -18.37
C LEU A 4 13.22 -11.30 -17.69
N VAL A 5 13.96 -11.01 -16.64
CA VAL A 5 14.43 -12.00 -15.66
C VAL A 5 13.63 -11.74 -14.40
N VAL A 6 12.98 -12.79 -13.87
CA VAL A 6 12.03 -12.70 -12.76
C VAL A 6 12.51 -13.62 -11.66
N GLU A 7 12.66 -13.08 -10.46
CA GLU A 7 13.02 -13.83 -9.25
C GLU A 7 11.89 -13.70 -8.22
N ASP A 8 11.68 -14.75 -7.41
CA ASP A 8 10.72 -14.76 -6.32
C ASP A 8 11.44 -14.60 -4.98
N THR A 9 11.28 -13.43 -4.37
CA THR A 9 11.91 -13.07 -3.10
C THR A 9 11.18 -13.66 -1.90
N HIS A 10 10.02 -14.29 -2.07
CA HIS A 10 9.15 -14.79 -1.01
C HIS A 10 8.72 -13.72 0.02
N THR A 11 8.76 -12.44 -0.34
CA THR A 11 8.57 -11.33 0.62
C THR A 11 9.59 -11.37 1.78
N ASP A 12 10.75 -12.00 1.56
CA ASP A 12 11.84 -12.10 2.53
C ASP A 12 12.95 -11.11 2.18
N PRO A 13 13.29 -10.16 3.07
CA PRO A 13 14.33 -9.18 2.78
C PRO A 13 15.71 -9.79 2.49
N SER A 14 16.09 -10.87 3.17
CA SER A 14 17.40 -11.52 2.98
C SER A 14 17.45 -12.19 1.62
N MET A 15 16.41 -12.93 1.25
CA MET A 15 16.26 -13.52 -0.09
C MET A 15 16.28 -12.42 -1.16
N CYS A 16 15.58 -11.30 -0.93
CA CYS A 16 15.57 -10.18 -1.87
C CYS A 16 16.99 -9.63 -2.16
N LEU A 17 17.88 -9.58 -1.16
CA LEU A 17 19.26 -9.18 -1.38
C LEU A 17 20.05 -10.23 -2.18
N GLU A 18 19.82 -11.51 -1.94
CA GLU A 18 20.43 -12.61 -2.71
C GLU A 18 20.01 -12.55 -4.18
N GLU A 19 18.71 -12.40 -4.44
CA GLU A 19 18.17 -12.28 -5.79
C GLU A 19 18.64 -11.01 -6.50
N LEU A 20 18.74 -9.86 -5.79
CA LEU A 20 19.29 -8.65 -6.41
C LEU A 20 20.76 -8.82 -6.79
N ARG A 21 21.55 -9.55 -6.00
CA ARG A 21 22.95 -9.88 -6.34
C ARG A 21 23.03 -10.75 -7.58
N ASP A 22 22.15 -11.74 -7.69
CA ASP A 22 22.08 -12.59 -8.86
C ASP A 22 21.69 -11.81 -10.13
N LEU A 23 20.66 -10.95 -10.06
CA LEU A 23 20.30 -10.03 -11.14
C LEU A 23 21.46 -9.10 -11.53
N ALA A 24 22.17 -8.55 -10.55
CA ALA A 24 23.35 -7.71 -10.79
C ALA A 24 24.48 -8.48 -11.49
N SER A 25 24.71 -9.74 -11.12
CA SER A 25 25.71 -10.61 -11.76
C SER A 25 25.41 -10.88 -13.24
N LYS A 26 24.12 -10.85 -13.61
CA LYS A 26 23.61 -10.94 -14.99
C LYS A 26 23.69 -9.60 -15.74
N GLY A 27 24.24 -8.55 -15.12
CA GLY A 27 24.40 -7.22 -15.71
C GLY A 27 23.15 -6.35 -15.72
N ILE A 28 22.12 -6.71 -14.94
CA ILE A 28 20.86 -5.96 -14.87
C ILE A 28 21.06 -4.70 -14.01
N ARG A 29 20.69 -3.53 -14.57
CA ARG A 29 20.90 -2.21 -13.94
C ARG A 29 19.62 -1.45 -13.62
N ILE A 30 18.47 -1.95 -14.08
CA ILE A 30 17.13 -1.47 -13.67
C ILE A 30 16.33 -2.69 -13.23
N VAL A 31 15.85 -2.67 -11.98
CA VAL A 31 15.03 -3.73 -11.40
C VAL A 31 13.67 -3.14 -11.04
N ILE A 32 12.59 -3.81 -11.46
CA ILE A 32 11.23 -3.44 -11.07
C ILE A 32 10.89 -4.22 -9.80
N GLY A 33 10.63 -3.50 -8.72
CA GLY A 33 10.64 -4.01 -7.35
C GLY A 33 11.80 -3.42 -6.53
N PRO A 34 11.98 -3.87 -5.28
CA PRO A 34 11.16 -4.83 -4.56
C PRO A 34 9.73 -4.35 -4.27
N SER A 35 8.84 -5.28 -3.93
CA SER A 35 7.42 -4.98 -3.75
C SER A 35 7.08 -4.45 -2.34
N THR A 36 7.87 -4.80 -1.32
CA THR A 36 7.64 -4.34 0.05
C THR A 36 8.67 -3.32 0.52
N SER A 37 8.27 -2.50 1.49
CA SER A 37 9.18 -1.54 2.11
C SER A 37 10.34 -2.21 2.84
N ALA A 38 10.13 -3.39 3.44
CA ALA A 38 11.17 -4.13 4.17
C ALA A 38 12.26 -4.66 3.23
N GLU A 39 11.85 -5.24 2.10
CA GLU A 39 12.80 -5.67 1.06
C GLU A 39 13.54 -4.48 0.45
N LEU A 40 12.82 -3.40 0.10
CA LEU A 40 13.43 -2.21 -0.48
C LEU A 40 14.47 -1.59 0.48
N GLN A 41 14.17 -1.51 1.78
CA GLN A 41 15.12 -1.07 2.80
C GLN A 41 16.38 -1.95 2.83
N GLN A 42 16.21 -3.26 2.75
CA GLN A 42 17.31 -4.23 2.84
C GLN A 42 18.27 -4.15 1.65
N VAL A 43 17.77 -3.80 0.47
CA VAL A 43 18.58 -3.80 -0.77
C VAL A 43 19.06 -2.43 -1.21
N ARG A 44 18.55 -1.34 -0.64
CA ARG A 44 18.90 0.04 -1.01
C ARG A 44 20.40 0.26 -1.10
N ASP A 45 21.13 -0.01 -0.03
CA ASP A 45 22.56 0.31 0.05
C ASP A 45 23.37 -0.48 -0.99
N TYR A 46 22.95 -1.72 -1.29
CA TYR A 46 23.56 -2.51 -2.36
C TYR A 46 23.27 -1.91 -3.75
N ALA A 47 22.03 -1.48 -4.00
CA ALA A 47 21.66 -0.84 -5.25
C ALA A 47 22.40 0.49 -5.48
N ASP A 48 22.58 1.29 -4.42
CA ASP A 48 23.37 2.53 -4.45
C ASP A 48 24.83 2.25 -4.81
N GLN A 49 25.46 1.30 -4.12
CA GLN A 49 26.87 0.95 -4.32
C GLN A 49 27.16 0.33 -5.70
N ASN A 50 26.20 -0.38 -6.27
CA ASN A 50 26.38 -1.09 -7.55
C ASN A 50 25.74 -0.36 -8.74
N GLY A 51 25.21 0.85 -8.52
CA GLY A 51 24.63 1.67 -9.56
C GLY A 51 23.43 1.03 -10.26
N ILE A 52 22.57 0.37 -9.48
CA ILE A 52 21.34 -0.29 -9.91
C ILE A 52 20.16 0.60 -9.53
N LEU A 53 19.27 0.90 -10.48
CA LEU A 53 18.02 1.58 -10.17
C LEU A 53 16.96 0.57 -9.73
N LEU A 54 16.33 0.85 -8.60
CA LEU A 54 15.17 0.10 -8.10
C LEU A 54 13.91 0.90 -8.38
N VAL A 55 12.97 0.32 -9.14
CA VAL A 55 11.69 0.94 -9.47
C VAL A 55 10.59 0.18 -8.74
N SER A 56 10.29 0.57 -7.51
CA SER A 56 9.29 -0.11 -6.69
C SER A 56 7.86 0.33 -7.06
N PRO A 57 6.95 -0.61 -7.36
CA PRO A 57 5.57 -0.28 -7.67
C PRO A 57 4.68 -0.14 -6.43
N SER A 58 5.14 -0.53 -5.24
CA SER A 58 4.28 -0.71 -4.06
C SER A 58 4.95 -0.55 -2.69
N SER A 59 6.24 -0.17 -2.64
CA SER A 59 6.84 0.26 -1.37
C SER A 59 6.35 1.66 -1.02
N THR A 60 5.91 1.87 0.22
CA THR A 60 5.21 3.09 0.63
C THR A 60 5.76 3.71 1.91
N SER A 61 6.68 3.06 2.65
CA SER A 61 7.16 3.60 3.92
C SER A 61 7.79 5.00 3.75
N PRO A 62 7.41 6.02 4.55
CA PRO A 62 7.96 7.38 4.41
C PRO A 62 9.46 7.45 4.74
N SER A 63 9.97 6.49 5.51
CA SER A 63 11.40 6.39 5.83
C SER A 63 12.30 6.08 4.61
N LEU A 64 11.69 5.68 3.49
CA LEU A 64 12.37 5.39 2.24
C LEU A 64 12.24 6.53 1.20
N SER A 65 11.64 7.66 1.57
CA SER A 65 11.60 8.89 0.76
C SER A 65 12.95 9.62 0.88
N ILE A 66 14.03 9.10 0.27
CA ILE A 66 15.40 9.58 0.47
C ILE A 66 15.90 10.31 -0.78
N ILE A 67 16.31 11.57 -0.61
CA ILE A 67 16.86 12.37 -1.71
C ILE A 67 18.22 11.80 -2.13
N GLY A 68 18.33 11.46 -3.42
CA GLY A 68 19.62 11.19 -4.03
C GLY A 68 20.02 9.71 -4.09
N ASP A 69 19.23 8.79 -3.57
CA ASP A 69 19.47 7.34 -3.71
C ASP A 69 19.05 6.81 -5.09
N ASN A 70 19.29 5.53 -5.36
CA ASN A 70 18.92 4.89 -6.63
C ASN A 70 17.50 4.32 -6.63
N ILE A 71 16.63 4.80 -5.74
CA ILE A 71 15.27 4.30 -5.59
C ILE A 71 14.28 5.25 -6.29
N PHE A 72 13.33 4.64 -7.00
CA PHE A 72 12.17 5.32 -7.54
C PHE A 72 10.91 4.55 -7.17
N ARG A 73 9.92 5.25 -6.61
CA ARG A 73 8.66 4.64 -6.20
C ARG A 73 7.53 5.24 -7.02
N LEU A 74 6.84 4.42 -7.81
CA LEU A 74 5.75 4.90 -8.68
C LEU A 74 4.39 4.98 -7.97
N VAL A 75 4.45 5.07 -6.65
CA VAL A 75 3.37 5.41 -5.72
C VAL A 75 3.91 6.48 -4.78
N PRO A 76 3.05 7.36 -4.23
CA PRO A 76 3.47 8.21 -3.13
C PRO A 76 3.77 7.37 -1.89
N ASP A 77 4.52 7.96 -0.97
CA ASP A 77 4.67 7.39 0.36
C ASP A 77 3.37 7.47 1.19
N ASP A 78 3.37 6.73 2.29
CA ASP A 78 2.25 6.55 3.21
C ASP A 78 1.85 7.83 3.96
N THR A 79 2.58 8.95 3.85
CA THR A 79 2.10 10.23 4.42
C THR A 79 0.77 10.63 3.79
N HIS A 80 0.57 10.30 2.51
CA HIS A 80 -0.68 10.59 1.80
C HIS A 80 -1.80 9.64 2.24
N GLN A 81 -1.48 8.35 2.42
CA GLN A 81 -2.44 7.35 2.90
C GLN A 81 -2.88 7.67 4.34
N ALA A 82 -1.92 7.96 5.22
CA ALA A 82 -2.12 8.31 6.61
C ALA A 82 -3.08 9.49 6.76
N GLN A 83 -2.86 10.56 5.99
CA GLN A 83 -3.76 11.72 5.96
C GLN A 83 -5.17 11.33 5.50
N ALA A 84 -5.28 10.54 4.42
CA ALA A 84 -6.57 10.15 3.86
C ALA A 84 -7.39 9.30 4.85
N ILE A 85 -6.78 8.28 5.47
CA ILE A 85 -7.47 7.41 6.43
C ILE A 85 -7.77 8.13 7.74
N ALA A 86 -6.89 9.00 8.24
CA ALA A 86 -7.13 9.82 9.42
C ALA A 86 -8.35 10.73 9.22
N LEU A 87 -8.43 11.41 8.07
CA LEU A 87 -9.58 12.25 7.73
C LEU A 87 -10.86 11.41 7.60
N GLN A 88 -10.79 10.21 7.03
CA GLN A 88 -11.95 9.34 6.91
C GLN A 88 -12.44 8.86 8.28
N MET A 89 -11.54 8.44 9.19
CA MET A 89 -11.90 8.08 10.57
C MET A 89 -12.56 9.24 11.31
N TRP A 90 -12.03 10.46 11.16
CA TRP A 90 -12.60 11.66 11.76
C TRP A 90 -14.01 11.97 11.24
N LYS A 91 -14.21 11.91 9.91
CA LYS A 91 -15.54 12.08 9.27
C LYS A 91 -16.54 11.03 9.73
N ASP A 92 -16.08 9.82 10.00
CA ASP A 92 -16.89 8.72 10.52
C ASP A 92 -17.27 8.90 11.99
N GLY A 93 -16.80 9.96 12.65
CA GLY A 93 -17.07 10.28 14.05
C GLY A 93 -16.14 9.59 15.05
N ILE A 94 -15.09 8.91 14.57
CA ILE A 94 -14.08 8.26 15.39
C ILE A 94 -13.12 9.33 15.92
N THR A 95 -12.92 9.33 17.23
CA THR A 95 -12.02 10.27 17.93
C THR A 95 -10.94 9.54 18.71
N VAL A 96 -11.05 8.22 18.86
CA VAL A 96 -10.06 7.36 19.51
C VAL A 96 -9.76 6.16 18.64
N VAL A 97 -8.48 5.87 18.40
CA VAL A 97 -8.02 4.73 17.59
C VAL A 97 -7.13 3.83 18.42
N VAL A 98 -7.39 2.52 18.38
CA VAL A 98 -6.53 1.47 18.91
C VAL A 98 -5.84 0.76 17.75
N PRO A 99 -4.53 0.95 17.53
CA PRO A 99 -3.85 0.34 16.39
C PRO A 99 -3.40 -1.10 16.68
N ILE A 100 -3.37 -1.92 15.64
CA ILE A 100 -2.67 -3.21 15.59
C ILE A 100 -1.92 -3.30 14.26
N TRP A 101 -0.65 -3.69 14.28
CA TRP A 101 0.17 -3.62 13.08
C TRP A 101 1.29 -4.64 13.01
N ARG A 102 1.64 -5.03 11.78
CA ARG A 102 2.90 -5.73 11.49
C ARG A 102 4.10 -4.84 11.80
N THR A 103 5.03 -5.36 12.60
CA THR A 103 6.17 -4.63 13.14
C THR A 103 7.35 -4.73 12.17
N ASP A 104 7.23 -4.01 11.07
CA ASP A 104 8.29 -3.80 10.08
C ASP A 104 8.33 -2.32 9.65
N VAL A 105 9.24 -1.98 8.73
CA VAL A 105 9.41 -0.61 8.25
C VAL A 105 8.15 -0.02 7.59
N TYR A 106 7.27 -0.86 7.03
CA TYR A 106 5.99 -0.44 6.48
C TYR A 106 5.00 -0.15 7.60
N GLY A 107 4.70 -1.14 8.45
CA GLY A 107 3.66 -0.99 9.47
C GLY A 107 4.00 0.06 10.53
N ASN A 108 5.27 0.12 10.97
CA ASN A 108 5.72 1.14 11.90
C ASN A 108 5.63 2.55 11.30
N GLY A 109 6.06 2.71 10.04
CA GLY A 109 6.04 4.00 9.34
C GLY A 109 4.61 4.52 9.14
N LEU A 110 3.71 3.64 8.69
CA LEU A 110 2.32 4.00 8.44
C LEU A 110 1.56 4.32 9.73
N VAL A 111 1.69 3.50 10.79
CA VAL A 111 1.04 3.78 12.08
C VAL A 111 1.57 5.07 12.71
N SER A 112 2.88 5.32 12.66
CA SER A 112 3.48 6.54 13.19
C SER A 112 2.90 7.78 12.50
N THR A 113 2.86 7.76 11.17
CA THR A 113 2.37 8.90 10.38
C THR A 113 0.86 9.11 10.55
N MET A 114 0.07 8.03 10.53
CA MET A 114 -1.36 8.09 10.82
C MET A 114 -1.62 8.69 12.19
N LYS A 115 -0.86 8.29 13.22
CA LYS A 115 -0.98 8.83 14.58
C LYS A 115 -0.73 10.33 14.63
N GLU A 116 0.24 10.84 13.90
CA GLU A 116 0.50 12.27 13.81
C GLU A 116 -0.66 13.02 13.14
N ASP A 117 -1.14 12.53 12.01
CA ASP A 117 -2.22 13.18 11.27
C ASP A 117 -3.57 13.12 12.00
N PHE A 118 -3.89 12.00 12.63
CA PHE A 118 -5.10 11.86 13.42
C PHE A 118 -5.09 12.79 14.65
N LYS A 119 -3.93 13.01 15.27
CA LYS A 119 -3.76 13.99 16.34
C LYS A 119 -3.96 15.44 15.88
N LYS A 120 -3.51 15.79 14.66
CA LYS A 120 -3.75 17.14 14.08
C LYS A 120 -5.25 17.43 13.91
N LEU A 121 -6.07 16.39 13.73
CA LEU A 121 -7.53 16.51 13.66
C LEU A 121 -8.19 16.59 15.05
N GLY A 122 -7.44 16.45 16.15
CA GLY A 122 -7.96 16.38 17.52
C GLY A 122 -8.25 14.96 18.00
N GLY A 123 -7.90 13.94 17.22
CA GLY A 123 -8.04 12.54 17.59
C GLY A 123 -6.98 12.05 18.57
N THR A 124 -7.29 10.98 19.29
CA THR A 124 -6.37 10.28 20.19
C THR A 124 -6.04 8.90 19.63
N VAL A 125 -4.76 8.56 19.55
CA VAL A 125 -4.32 7.18 19.28
C VAL A 125 -3.74 6.63 20.58
N VAL A 126 -4.43 5.65 21.16
CA VAL A 126 -3.98 4.97 22.38
C VAL A 126 -2.89 3.94 22.05
N ASP A 127 -2.24 3.40 23.08
CA ASP A 127 -1.26 2.35 22.91
C ASP A 127 -1.88 1.12 22.24
N GLY A 128 -1.33 0.71 21.09
CA GLY A 128 -1.81 -0.44 20.34
C GLY A 128 -0.99 -1.70 20.54
N VAL A 129 -1.02 -2.59 19.54
CA VAL A 129 -0.34 -3.89 19.54
C VAL A 129 0.47 -4.09 18.26
N GLY A 130 1.80 -4.08 18.38
CA GLY A 130 2.68 -4.54 17.30
C GLY A 130 2.78 -6.06 17.30
N TYR A 131 2.87 -6.67 16.12
CA TYR A 131 3.13 -8.09 15.96
C TYR A 131 4.19 -8.36 14.89
N PHE A 132 4.91 -9.47 14.98
CA PHE A 132 5.79 -9.89 13.89
C PHE A 132 5.05 -10.88 13.00
N PRO A 133 5.00 -10.65 11.68
CA PRO A 133 4.38 -11.61 10.78
C PRO A 133 5.15 -12.93 10.88
N PRO A 134 4.46 -14.07 11.02
CA PRO A 134 5.14 -15.35 11.04
C PRO A 134 5.88 -15.60 9.71
N ILE A 135 7.07 -16.20 9.81
CA ILE A 135 7.95 -16.49 8.67
C ILE A 135 7.55 -17.86 8.09
N GLY A 136 7.29 -17.96 6.78
CA GLY A 136 6.98 -19.21 6.08
C GLY A 136 5.75 -19.17 5.17
N HIS A 137 5.52 -20.22 4.38
CA HIS A 137 4.45 -20.28 3.38
C HIS A 137 3.03 -20.30 3.99
N PHE A 138 2.48 -19.12 4.27
CA PHE A 138 1.06 -18.95 4.67
C PHE A 138 0.08 -19.19 3.51
N SER A 139 0.58 -19.28 2.28
CA SER A 139 -0.23 -19.39 1.06
C SER A 139 -0.89 -20.75 0.84
N THR A 140 -0.50 -21.81 1.56
CA THR A 140 -0.95 -23.18 1.23
C THR A 140 -1.65 -23.94 2.34
N SER A 141 -1.76 -23.43 3.58
CA SER A 141 -2.46 -24.17 4.65
C SER A 141 -3.01 -23.26 5.76
N LEU A 142 -4.30 -22.93 5.68
CA LEU A 142 -5.10 -22.47 6.83
C LEU A 142 -5.42 -23.66 7.77
N ASN A 143 -4.41 -24.46 8.13
CA ASN A 143 -4.60 -25.54 9.10
C ASN A 143 -4.84 -24.92 10.49
N ARG A 144 -5.71 -25.55 11.29
CA ARG A 144 -6.14 -25.06 12.62
C ARG A 144 -5.00 -24.72 13.59
N ILE A 145 -3.79 -25.25 13.38
CA ILE A 145 -2.60 -24.96 14.19
C ILE A 145 -2.12 -23.50 14.01
N ASN A 146 -2.36 -22.90 12.84
CA ASN A 146 -2.00 -21.50 12.55
C ASN A 146 -2.99 -20.48 13.17
N LEU A 147 -4.14 -20.93 13.69
CA LEU A 147 -5.18 -20.06 14.28
C LEU A 147 -4.90 -19.65 15.72
N ILE A 148 -3.84 -20.16 16.37
CA ILE A 148 -3.47 -19.79 17.75
C ILE A 148 -2.44 -18.64 17.76
N ILE A 149 -1.85 -18.31 16.60
CA ILE A 149 -0.72 -17.38 16.48
C ILE A 149 -1.03 -16.00 17.06
N TRP A 150 -2.28 -15.51 16.91
CA TRP A 150 -2.64 -14.14 17.30
C TRP A 150 -3.26 -14.03 18.68
N ASN A 151 -3.37 -15.11 19.47
CA ASN A 151 -4.10 -15.11 20.74
C ASN A 151 -3.57 -14.05 21.72
N GLN A 152 -2.25 -13.95 21.86
CA GLN A 152 -1.63 -12.99 22.75
C GLN A 152 -1.88 -11.54 22.29
N GLN A 153 -1.71 -11.29 20.99
CA GLN A 153 -1.88 -9.97 20.39
C GLN A 153 -3.34 -9.52 20.45
N LEU A 154 -4.29 -10.40 20.13
CA LEU A 154 -5.72 -10.11 20.17
C LEU A 154 -6.24 -9.97 21.60
N SER A 155 -5.74 -10.75 22.57
CA SER A 155 -6.08 -10.55 23.99
C SER A 155 -5.57 -9.21 24.52
N SER A 156 -4.37 -8.80 24.10
CA SER A 156 -3.83 -7.47 24.43
C SER A 156 -4.65 -6.35 23.76
N LEU A 157 -4.99 -6.50 22.48
CA LEU A 157 -5.80 -5.54 21.74
C LEU A 157 -7.21 -5.42 22.34
N SER A 158 -7.82 -6.54 22.72
CA SER A 158 -9.10 -6.65 23.41
C SER A 158 -9.09 -5.84 24.71
N SER A 159 -8.09 -6.08 25.56
CA SER A 159 -7.95 -5.36 26.83
C SER A 159 -7.84 -3.85 26.62
N LYS A 160 -7.04 -3.42 25.63
CA LYS A 160 -6.87 -2.01 25.26
C LYS A 160 -8.15 -1.40 24.69
N LEU A 161 -8.88 -2.15 23.86
CA LEU A 161 -10.14 -1.69 23.29
C LEU A 161 -11.23 -1.55 24.36
N ILE A 162 -11.35 -2.50 25.30
CA ILE A 162 -12.30 -2.43 26.41
C ILE A 162 -12.03 -1.18 27.25
N GLN A 163 -10.76 -0.91 27.57
CA GLN A 163 -10.36 0.31 28.29
C GLN A 163 -10.73 1.57 27.51
N ALA A 164 -10.43 1.60 26.20
CA ALA A 164 -10.78 2.72 25.35
C ALA A 164 -12.30 2.94 25.28
N ILE A 165 -13.12 1.88 25.15
CA ILE A 165 -14.58 1.94 25.12
C ILE A 165 -15.16 2.43 26.46
N ALA A 166 -14.56 2.01 27.58
CA ALA A 166 -14.99 2.43 28.91
C ALA A 166 -14.73 3.92 29.14
N GLN A 167 -13.62 4.45 28.61
CA GLN A 167 -13.24 5.85 28.73
C GLN A 167 -13.90 6.76 27.68
N TYR A 168 -14.09 6.24 26.47
CA TYR A 168 -14.58 6.96 25.30
C TYR A 168 -15.67 6.09 24.66
N ARG A 169 -16.91 6.60 24.60
CA ARG A 169 -18.08 5.83 24.12
C ARG A 169 -17.78 4.97 22.90
N VAL A 170 -18.41 3.81 22.80
CA VAL A 170 -18.14 2.81 21.74
C VAL A 170 -18.20 3.37 20.31
N ASP A 171 -19.09 4.33 20.04
CA ASP A 171 -19.23 4.98 18.72
C ASP A 171 -18.08 5.94 18.36
N LYS A 172 -17.21 6.23 19.34
CA LYS A 172 -16.05 7.12 19.22
C LYS A 172 -14.73 6.37 19.07
N VAL A 173 -14.74 5.06 19.24
CA VAL A 173 -13.55 4.21 19.21
C VAL A 173 -13.53 3.38 17.93
N GLY A 174 -12.37 3.29 17.28
CA GLY A 174 -12.14 2.42 16.13
C GLY A 174 -10.84 1.64 16.26
N VAL A 175 -10.72 0.55 15.51
CA VAL A 175 -9.48 -0.23 15.38
C VAL A 175 -8.81 0.10 14.05
N TYR A 176 -7.50 0.33 14.07
CA TYR A 176 -6.70 0.52 12.85
C TYR A 176 -5.74 -0.66 12.67
N LEU A 177 -5.92 -1.44 11.61
CA LEU A 177 -5.15 -2.65 11.31
C LEU A 177 -4.24 -2.44 10.10
N VAL A 178 -2.93 -2.58 10.30
CA VAL A 178 -1.94 -2.57 9.21
C VAL A 178 -1.34 -3.97 9.06
N ALA A 179 -1.66 -4.63 7.94
CA ALA A 179 -1.34 -6.03 7.68
C ALA A 179 -1.18 -6.31 6.17
N PHE A 180 -0.65 -7.49 5.83
CA PHE A 180 -0.78 -8.10 4.50
C PHE A 180 -1.79 -9.25 4.56
N ASP A 181 -1.41 -10.46 4.12
CA ASP A 181 -2.29 -11.63 4.06
C ASP A 181 -2.69 -12.17 5.44
N GLU A 182 -1.92 -11.85 6.48
CA GLU A 182 -2.26 -12.18 7.86
C GLU A 182 -3.54 -11.51 8.36
N VAL A 183 -4.06 -10.51 7.62
CA VAL A 183 -5.38 -9.94 7.90
C VAL A 183 -6.47 -11.01 7.96
N VAL A 184 -6.38 -12.07 7.15
CA VAL A 184 -7.40 -13.13 7.09
C VAL A 184 -7.48 -13.88 8.43
N PRO A 185 -6.40 -14.55 8.92
CA PRO A 185 -6.46 -15.22 10.22
C PRO A 185 -6.70 -14.25 11.39
N ILE A 186 -6.24 -12.99 11.31
CA ILE A 186 -6.54 -11.98 12.32
C ILE A 186 -8.05 -11.71 12.42
N LEU A 187 -8.74 -11.50 11.30
CA LEU A 187 -10.19 -11.24 11.31
C LEU A 187 -11.01 -12.47 11.70
N ILE A 188 -10.56 -13.67 11.33
CA ILE A 188 -11.20 -14.92 11.77
C ILE A 188 -11.19 -14.99 13.30
N GLN A 189 -10.01 -14.87 13.90
CA GLN A 189 -9.80 -15.03 15.34
C GLN A 189 -10.34 -13.84 16.15
N ALA A 190 -10.43 -12.64 15.56
CA ALA A 190 -11.07 -11.49 16.18
C ALA A 190 -12.55 -11.75 16.55
N GLN A 191 -13.20 -12.73 15.94
CA GLN A 191 -14.58 -13.10 16.29
C GLN A 191 -14.71 -13.73 17.68
N ASP A 192 -13.63 -14.26 18.25
CA ASP A 192 -13.60 -14.82 19.60
C ASP A 192 -13.68 -13.73 20.70
N HIS A 193 -13.62 -12.46 20.29
CA HIS A 193 -13.60 -11.28 21.13
C HIS A 193 -14.81 -10.38 20.80
N PRO A 194 -15.95 -10.51 21.53
CA PRO A 194 -17.21 -9.87 21.16
C PRO A 194 -17.15 -8.34 20.99
N GLU A 195 -16.29 -7.67 21.76
CA GLU A 195 -16.06 -6.23 21.74
C GLU A 195 -15.52 -5.71 20.42
N PHE A 196 -14.75 -6.51 19.68
CA PHE A 196 -14.19 -6.08 18.40
C PHE A 196 -15.28 -5.82 17.36
N SER A 197 -16.39 -6.56 17.44
CA SER A 197 -17.51 -6.41 16.53
C SER A 197 -18.44 -5.23 16.85
N ARG A 198 -18.16 -4.48 17.93
CA ARG A 198 -18.94 -3.31 18.36
C ARG A 198 -18.39 -1.98 17.82
N VAL A 199 -17.20 -2.00 17.24
CA VAL A 199 -16.49 -0.81 16.74
C VAL A 199 -16.18 -0.95 15.26
N LYS A 200 -15.93 0.19 14.60
CA LYS A 200 -15.47 0.19 13.21
C LYS A 200 -14.01 -0.22 13.12
N TRP A 201 -13.66 -0.92 12.05
CA TRP A 201 -12.28 -1.27 11.72
C TRP A 201 -11.83 -0.55 10.45
N TYR A 202 -10.56 -0.16 10.43
CA TYR A 202 -9.91 0.54 9.32
C TYR A 202 -8.64 -0.19 8.95
N GLY A 203 -8.44 -0.44 7.66
CA GLY A 203 -7.29 -1.16 7.12
C GLY A 203 -6.27 -0.23 6.48
N SER A 204 -5.46 -0.81 5.61
CA SER A 204 -4.40 -0.13 4.86
C SER A 204 -4.42 -0.58 3.39
N ASP A 205 -3.55 -0.01 2.57
CA ASP A 205 -3.29 -0.52 1.22
C ASP A 205 -2.92 -1.99 1.23
N GLY A 206 -2.15 -2.45 2.22
CA GLY A 206 -1.79 -3.85 2.43
C GLY A 206 -2.98 -4.82 2.52
N THR A 207 -4.12 -4.36 3.04
CA THR A 207 -5.34 -5.18 3.25
C THR A 207 -6.42 -4.93 2.20
N ALA A 208 -6.35 -3.80 1.49
CA ALA A 208 -7.28 -3.46 0.42
C ALA A 208 -7.25 -4.50 -0.73
N LEU A 209 -8.44 -4.92 -1.17
CA LEU A 209 -8.61 -5.90 -2.25
C LEU A 209 -7.91 -7.25 -2.00
N ASN A 210 -7.68 -7.60 -0.73
CA ASN A 210 -7.14 -8.90 -0.35
C ASN A 210 -8.13 -10.02 -0.75
N ASN A 211 -7.66 -10.99 -1.54
CA ASN A 211 -8.52 -12.05 -2.07
C ASN A 211 -8.91 -13.09 -1.00
N GLY A 212 -8.04 -13.31 -0.02
CA GLY A 212 -8.32 -14.25 1.07
C GLY A 212 -9.51 -13.80 1.92
N LEU A 213 -9.69 -12.49 2.10
CA LEU A 213 -10.81 -11.94 2.86
C LEU A 213 -12.18 -12.21 2.24
N ILE A 214 -12.31 -12.25 0.91
CA ILE A 214 -13.59 -12.57 0.24
C ILE A 214 -13.79 -14.07 0.00
N LYS A 215 -12.70 -14.87 0.07
CA LYS A 215 -12.75 -16.33 -0.07
C LYS A 215 -12.99 -17.05 1.27
N ASN A 216 -12.70 -16.42 2.39
CA ASN A 216 -12.96 -16.95 3.71
C ASN A 216 -14.23 -16.31 4.30
N ILE A 217 -15.25 -17.13 4.53
CA ILE A 217 -16.58 -16.67 4.98
C ILE A 217 -16.54 -15.96 6.33
N ASP A 218 -15.78 -16.50 7.27
CA ASP A 218 -15.67 -15.98 8.65
C ASP A 218 -15.00 -14.60 8.65
N ALA A 219 -13.89 -14.46 7.92
CA ALA A 219 -13.21 -13.18 7.75
C ALA A 219 -14.10 -12.14 7.03
N ALA A 220 -14.84 -12.56 6.00
CA ALA A 220 -15.73 -11.68 5.24
C ALA A 220 -16.90 -11.15 6.08
N ILE A 221 -17.52 -12.03 6.88
CA ILE A 221 -18.59 -11.67 7.82
C ILE A 221 -18.07 -10.64 8.83
N PHE A 222 -16.91 -10.89 9.42
CA PHE A 222 -16.33 -9.95 10.38
C PHE A 222 -15.97 -8.60 9.72
N ALA A 223 -15.38 -8.62 8.53
CA ALA A 223 -15.04 -7.42 7.77
C ALA A 223 -16.28 -6.59 7.43
N GLU A 224 -17.37 -7.21 6.98
CA GLU A 224 -18.62 -6.49 6.71
C GLU A 224 -19.25 -5.95 8.00
N LYS A 225 -19.31 -6.76 9.07
CA LYS A 225 -19.90 -6.40 10.36
C LYS A 225 -19.21 -5.18 11.00
N THR A 226 -17.90 -5.07 10.85
CA THR A 226 -17.09 -3.97 11.38
C THR A 226 -16.91 -2.81 10.40
N ALA A 227 -17.57 -2.86 9.23
CA ALA A 227 -17.40 -1.91 8.14
C ALA A 227 -15.92 -1.68 7.78
N PHE A 228 -15.14 -2.76 7.70
CA PHE A 228 -13.68 -2.74 7.50
C PHE A 228 -13.30 -1.99 6.21
N LEU A 229 -12.84 -0.75 6.39
CA LEU A 229 -12.60 0.20 5.30
C LEU A 229 -11.11 0.32 4.99
N ASN A 230 -10.73 0.10 3.74
CA ASN A 230 -9.34 -0.09 3.34
C ASN A 230 -8.95 0.92 2.24
N PRO A 231 -8.03 1.86 2.50
CA PRO A 231 -7.50 2.76 1.48
C PRO A 231 -6.53 2.02 0.55
N ILE A 232 -6.42 2.42 -0.71
CA ILE A 232 -5.33 2.04 -1.62
C ILE A 232 -5.11 3.15 -2.64
N TYR A 233 -3.88 3.28 -3.15
CA TYR A 233 -3.55 4.22 -4.23
C TYR A 233 -4.56 4.10 -5.39
N SER A 234 -5.17 5.23 -5.75
CA SER A 234 -6.16 5.35 -6.81
C SER A 234 -5.48 5.85 -8.09
N VAL A 235 -5.72 5.12 -9.17
CA VAL A 235 -5.28 5.53 -10.50
C VAL A 235 -6.15 6.68 -11.02
N GLN A 236 -5.51 7.76 -11.44
CA GLN A 236 -6.20 8.89 -12.06
C GLN A 236 -6.56 8.57 -13.51
N LEU A 237 -7.84 8.29 -13.75
CA LEU A 237 -8.37 8.11 -15.09
C LEU A 237 -8.70 9.46 -15.72
N THR A 238 -8.31 9.59 -16.97
CA THR A 238 -8.54 10.71 -17.87
C THR A 238 -9.15 10.15 -19.16
N ASN A 239 -9.65 11.04 -20.02
CA ASN A 239 -10.16 10.62 -21.33
C ASN A 239 -9.10 9.93 -22.20
N THR A 240 -7.81 10.20 -21.97
CA THR A 240 -6.71 9.69 -22.80
C THR A 240 -6.14 8.36 -22.33
N ASN A 241 -6.16 8.05 -21.03
CA ASN A 241 -5.60 6.79 -20.51
C ASN A 241 -6.67 5.72 -20.17
N SER A 242 -7.94 6.10 -20.00
CA SER A 242 -9.00 5.22 -19.50
C SER A 242 -9.22 3.96 -20.35
N ILE A 243 -9.20 4.07 -21.69
CA ILE A 243 -9.39 2.93 -22.59
C ILE A 243 -8.28 1.89 -22.37
N ARG A 244 -7.02 2.33 -22.35
CA ARG A 244 -5.87 1.43 -22.19
C ARG A 244 -5.80 0.86 -20.77
N TYR A 245 -6.09 1.68 -19.77
CA TYR A 245 -6.20 1.23 -18.38
C TYR A 245 -7.24 0.12 -18.24
N ASN A 246 -8.46 0.34 -18.74
CA ASN A 246 -9.55 -0.63 -18.66
C ASN A 246 -9.21 -1.92 -19.40
N HIS A 247 -8.55 -1.84 -20.57
CA HIS A 247 -8.11 -3.02 -21.29
C HIS A 247 -7.08 -3.82 -20.47
N VAL A 248 -6.01 -3.18 -19.97
CA VAL A 248 -4.98 -3.84 -19.15
C VAL A 248 -5.59 -4.44 -17.88
N GLN A 249 -6.47 -3.72 -17.19
CA GLN A 249 -7.15 -4.22 -16.00
C GLN A 249 -8.01 -5.45 -16.30
N SER A 250 -8.78 -5.45 -17.39
CA SER A 250 -9.59 -6.60 -17.80
C SER A 250 -8.74 -7.82 -18.14
N GLU A 251 -7.63 -7.64 -18.87
CA GLU A 251 -6.68 -8.73 -19.17
C GLU A 251 -6.12 -9.35 -17.89
N ILE A 252 -5.62 -8.51 -16.96
CA ILE A 252 -5.09 -8.99 -15.68
C ILE A 252 -6.19 -9.71 -14.90
N GLN A 253 -7.39 -9.12 -14.81
CA GLN A 253 -8.52 -9.71 -14.09
C GLN A 253 -8.90 -11.08 -14.66
N ASN A 254 -8.91 -11.24 -15.98
CA ASN A 254 -9.18 -12.52 -16.65
C ASN A 254 -8.12 -13.57 -16.32
N MET A 255 -6.85 -13.16 -16.18
CA MET A 255 -5.76 -14.06 -15.80
C MET A 255 -5.83 -14.52 -14.33
N ILE A 256 -6.19 -13.62 -13.41
CA ILE A 256 -6.11 -13.90 -11.97
C ILE A 256 -7.46 -14.22 -11.32
N GLY A 257 -8.57 -14.05 -12.03
CA GLY A 257 -9.93 -14.34 -11.55
C GLY A 257 -10.40 -13.43 -10.39
N ARG A 258 -9.80 -12.25 -10.23
CA ARG A 258 -10.13 -11.29 -9.16
C ARG A 258 -9.80 -9.86 -9.60
N ILE A 259 -10.38 -8.87 -8.91
CA ILE A 259 -10.07 -7.46 -9.13
C ILE A 259 -8.56 -7.22 -8.92
N PRO A 260 -7.82 -6.69 -9.91
CA PRO A 260 -6.43 -6.35 -9.75
C PRO A 260 -6.25 -5.20 -8.75
N ARG A 261 -5.20 -5.29 -7.92
CA ARG A 261 -4.78 -4.14 -7.11
C ARG A 261 -4.16 -3.08 -8.01
N SER A 262 -4.26 -1.80 -7.62
CA SER A 262 -3.71 -0.69 -8.42
C SER A 262 -2.21 -0.84 -8.69
N TYR A 263 -1.47 -1.48 -7.79
CA TYR A 263 -0.04 -1.80 -7.95
C TYR A 263 0.27 -2.64 -9.19
N ALA A 264 -0.66 -3.44 -9.71
CA ALA A 264 -0.47 -4.15 -10.97
C ALA A 264 -0.38 -3.18 -12.17
N SER A 265 -1.18 -2.12 -12.16
CA SER A 265 -1.09 -1.05 -13.17
C SER A 265 0.16 -0.19 -12.97
N VAL A 266 0.59 0.02 -11.72
CA VAL A 266 1.84 0.73 -11.44
C VAL A 266 3.05 -0.05 -11.95
N ALA A 267 3.07 -1.38 -11.76
CA ALA A 267 4.12 -2.24 -12.32
C ALA A 267 4.15 -2.20 -13.85
N TYR A 268 3.00 -2.08 -14.51
CA TYR A 268 2.92 -1.89 -15.96
C TYR A 268 3.63 -0.61 -16.42
N ASP A 269 3.35 0.52 -15.76
CA ASP A 269 4.03 1.79 -16.08
C ASP A 269 5.51 1.76 -15.66
N SER A 270 5.85 1.04 -14.58
CA SER A 270 7.25 0.80 -14.17
C SER A 270 8.06 0.16 -15.29
N LEU A 271 7.50 -0.87 -15.93
CA LEU A 271 8.12 -1.52 -17.09
C LEU A 271 8.26 -0.57 -18.28
N ARG A 272 7.27 0.29 -18.53
CA ARG A 272 7.34 1.28 -19.60
C ARG A 272 8.43 2.31 -19.37
N LEU A 273 8.53 2.85 -18.16
CA LEU A 273 9.58 3.80 -17.80
C LEU A 273 10.97 3.17 -17.87
N ALA A 274 11.15 1.97 -17.31
CA ALA A 274 12.41 1.21 -17.40
C ALA A 274 12.83 1.00 -18.85
N ALA A 275 11.91 0.55 -19.71
CA ALA A 275 12.18 0.30 -21.12
C ALA A 275 12.54 1.56 -21.92
N LEU A 276 11.82 2.66 -21.68
CA LEU A 276 12.09 3.95 -22.33
C LEU A 276 13.44 4.50 -21.90
N THR A 277 13.76 4.38 -20.61
CA THR A 277 15.04 4.79 -20.03
C THR A 277 16.18 4.01 -20.66
N GLU A 278 16.08 2.69 -20.68
CA GLU A 278 17.10 1.82 -21.28
C GLU A 278 17.33 2.16 -22.76
N ASN A 279 16.25 2.30 -23.55
CA ASN A 279 16.38 2.66 -24.97
C ASN A 279 16.98 4.07 -25.19
N ALA A 280 16.75 5.02 -24.26
CA ALA A 280 17.36 6.34 -24.34
C ALA A 280 18.86 6.28 -24.02
N VAL A 281 19.26 5.53 -22.99
CA VAL A 281 20.64 5.43 -22.53
C VAL A 281 21.53 4.64 -23.49
N LEU A 282 21.02 3.54 -24.06
CA LEU A 282 21.74 2.70 -25.04
C LEU A 282 22.18 3.45 -26.31
N ARG A 283 21.57 4.61 -26.60
CA ARG A 283 21.89 5.43 -27.78
C ARG A 283 22.98 6.46 -27.50
N THR A 284 23.54 6.48 -26.29
CA THR A 284 24.53 7.47 -25.85
C THR A 284 25.93 6.89 -25.78
N MET A 285 26.93 7.75 -25.63
CA MET A 285 28.33 7.35 -25.39
C MET A 285 28.61 6.95 -23.93
N MET A 286 27.62 7.06 -23.03
CA MET A 286 27.76 6.78 -21.59
C MET A 286 26.74 5.73 -21.09
N PRO A 287 26.60 4.57 -21.75
CA PRO A 287 25.51 3.63 -21.44
C PRO A 287 25.59 3.01 -20.04
N ASN A 288 26.76 3.07 -19.38
CA ASN A 288 27.01 2.47 -18.07
C ASN A 288 27.04 3.47 -16.90
N ASP A 289 26.88 4.76 -17.18
CA ASP A 289 26.91 5.82 -16.16
C ASP A 289 25.59 5.85 -15.38
N VAL A 290 25.65 5.54 -14.08
CA VAL A 290 24.46 5.51 -13.21
C VAL A 290 23.83 6.89 -13.02
N ASN A 291 24.62 7.96 -12.95
CA ASN A 291 24.08 9.31 -12.79
C ASN A 291 23.33 9.74 -14.05
N PHE A 292 23.85 9.36 -15.23
CA PHE A 292 23.15 9.57 -16.49
C PHE A 292 21.85 8.75 -16.53
N LEU A 293 21.92 7.46 -16.23
CA LEU A 293 20.77 6.56 -16.16
C LEU A 293 19.67 7.11 -15.24
N LYS A 294 20.04 7.55 -14.04
CA LYS A 294 19.16 8.14 -13.03
C LYS A 294 18.49 9.43 -13.54
N LYS A 295 19.27 10.36 -14.10
CA LYS A 295 18.74 11.61 -14.66
C LYS A 295 17.80 11.35 -15.83
N THR A 296 18.13 10.39 -16.69
CA THR A 296 17.27 9.98 -17.80
C THR A 296 15.96 9.38 -17.29
N PHE A 297 16.00 8.54 -16.25
CA PHE A 297 14.80 7.97 -15.65
C PHE A 297 13.86 9.06 -15.13
N VAL A 298 14.37 10.01 -14.33
CA VAL A 298 13.59 11.14 -13.80
C VAL A 298 12.98 11.97 -14.94
N HIS A 299 13.79 12.34 -15.93
CA HIS A 299 13.32 13.13 -17.07
C HIS A 299 12.18 12.46 -17.85
N ILE A 300 12.27 11.14 -18.05
CA ILE A 300 11.21 10.37 -18.71
C ILE A 300 9.99 10.26 -17.80
N ALA A 301 10.17 9.98 -16.50
CA ALA A 301 9.07 9.89 -15.55
C ALA A 301 8.25 11.20 -15.46
N ASP A 302 8.91 12.36 -15.47
CA ASP A 302 8.28 13.68 -15.39
C ASP A 302 7.49 14.07 -16.66
N SER A 303 7.83 13.48 -17.81
CA SER A 303 7.16 13.75 -19.08
C SER A 303 6.21 12.64 -19.51
N TYR A 304 6.22 11.49 -18.84
CA TYR A 304 5.41 10.33 -19.19
C TYR A 304 4.03 10.39 -18.54
N THR A 305 3.01 10.13 -19.35
CA THR A 305 1.64 9.87 -18.89
C THR A 305 1.25 8.46 -19.28
N GLY A 306 1.25 7.57 -18.29
CA GLY A 306 0.98 6.14 -18.45
C GLY A 306 -0.48 5.77 -18.23
N ILE A 307 -0.73 4.47 -18.07
CA ILE A 307 -2.08 3.99 -17.73
C ILE A 307 -2.51 4.42 -16.33
N THR A 308 -1.54 4.74 -15.46
CA THR A 308 -1.79 5.23 -14.11
C THR A 308 -1.90 6.75 -14.01
N GLY A 309 -1.75 7.48 -15.14
CA GLY A 309 -1.72 8.94 -15.18
C GLY A 309 -0.30 9.51 -15.22
N ASN A 310 -0.13 10.75 -14.76
CA ASN A 310 1.18 11.42 -14.73
C ASN A 310 2.12 10.71 -13.74
N THR A 311 3.34 10.37 -14.18
CA THR A 311 4.35 9.65 -13.38
C THR A 311 5.42 10.54 -12.77
N ALA A 312 5.24 11.87 -12.77
CA ALA A 312 6.20 12.83 -12.22
C ALA A 312 6.59 12.52 -10.78
N LEU A 313 7.89 12.70 -10.51
CA LEU A 313 8.52 12.31 -9.26
C LEU A 313 8.84 13.53 -8.40
N ASN A 314 8.79 13.36 -7.09
CA ASN A 314 9.24 14.36 -6.13
C ASN A 314 10.78 14.31 -6.02
N ALA A 315 11.37 15.18 -5.20
CA ALA A 315 12.82 15.22 -5.01
C ALA A 315 13.44 13.93 -4.44
N ALA A 316 12.63 13.09 -3.79
CA ALA A 316 13.03 11.79 -3.24
C ALA A 316 12.84 10.63 -4.23
N GLY A 317 12.35 10.88 -5.45
CA GLY A 317 12.11 9.81 -6.43
C GLY A 317 10.76 9.10 -6.28
N ASP A 318 9.86 9.60 -5.45
CA ASP A 318 8.51 9.05 -5.27
C ASP A 318 7.51 9.77 -6.17
N ARG A 319 6.43 9.10 -6.54
CA ARG A 319 5.38 9.75 -7.30
C ARG A 319 4.82 10.94 -6.53
N SER A 320 4.85 12.12 -7.16
CA SER A 320 4.51 13.40 -6.53
C SER A 320 3.06 13.51 -6.06
N TYR A 321 2.16 12.71 -6.63
CA TYR A 321 0.73 12.82 -6.39
C TYR A 321 0.10 11.46 -6.20
N GLY A 322 -0.84 11.36 -5.26
CA GLY A 322 -1.73 10.23 -5.19
C GLY A 322 -3.06 10.52 -4.54
N ASN A 323 -4.06 9.92 -5.16
CA ASN A 323 -5.41 9.84 -4.66
C ASN A 323 -5.60 8.49 -3.99
N TYR A 324 -6.62 8.35 -3.14
CA TYR A 324 -6.92 7.09 -2.48
C TYR A 324 -8.36 6.68 -2.74
N ASP A 325 -8.54 5.40 -3.03
CA ASP A 325 -9.84 4.76 -3.14
C ASP A 325 -10.06 3.92 -1.89
N PHE A 326 -11.26 3.99 -1.32
CA PHE A 326 -11.63 3.29 -0.09
C PHE A 326 -12.55 2.13 -0.41
N TRP A 327 -12.09 0.94 -0.11
CA TRP A 327 -12.76 -0.32 -0.40
C TRP A 327 -13.24 -0.99 0.88
N ALA A 328 -14.41 -1.62 0.82
CA ALA A 328 -14.91 -2.46 1.89
C ALA A 328 -15.54 -3.73 1.32
N ILE A 329 -15.67 -4.75 2.16
CA ILE A 329 -16.34 -5.99 1.80
C ILE A 329 -17.83 -5.85 2.06
N LYS A 330 -18.63 -6.31 1.10
CA LYS A 330 -20.09 -6.36 1.17
C LYS A 330 -20.62 -7.68 0.66
N GLN A 331 -21.66 -8.18 1.31
CA GLN A 331 -22.40 -9.34 0.84
C GLN A 331 -23.37 -8.91 -0.27
N GLY A 332 -23.30 -9.59 -1.42
CA GLY A 332 -24.28 -9.45 -2.50
C GLY A 332 -25.58 -10.16 -2.16
N SER A 333 -26.64 -9.90 -2.95
CA SER A 333 -27.94 -10.57 -2.80
C SER A 333 -27.89 -12.08 -3.00
N ASN A 334 -26.86 -12.59 -3.66
CA ASN A 334 -26.58 -14.01 -3.85
C ASN A 334 -25.79 -14.64 -2.67
N GLY A 335 -25.55 -13.90 -1.60
CA GLY A 335 -24.77 -14.35 -0.44
C GLY A 335 -23.26 -14.31 -0.62
N VAL A 336 -22.76 -13.89 -1.79
CA VAL A 336 -21.32 -13.85 -2.12
C VAL A 336 -20.71 -12.54 -1.65
N PHE A 337 -19.58 -12.62 -0.96
CA PHE A 337 -18.83 -11.45 -0.53
C PHE A 337 -17.95 -10.90 -1.65
N THR A 338 -17.99 -9.58 -1.85
CA THR A 338 -17.19 -8.89 -2.87
C THR A 338 -16.61 -7.60 -2.32
N TRP A 339 -15.49 -7.16 -2.89
CA TRP A 339 -14.95 -5.83 -2.64
C TRP A 339 -15.77 -4.79 -3.38
N GLN A 340 -16.18 -3.74 -2.67
CA GLN A 340 -16.90 -2.60 -3.22
C GLN A 340 -16.17 -1.30 -2.93
N LEU A 341 -16.07 -0.46 -3.95
CA LEU A 341 -15.52 0.89 -3.83
C LEU A 341 -16.57 1.79 -3.17
N LEU A 342 -16.28 2.30 -1.98
CA LEU A 342 -17.22 3.11 -1.20
C LEU A 342 -16.94 4.60 -1.27
N ASN A 343 -15.67 5.00 -1.33
CA ASN A 343 -15.30 6.42 -1.34
C ASN A 343 -14.02 6.68 -2.13
N LYS A 344 -13.82 7.94 -2.50
CA LYS A 344 -12.67 8.46 -3.23
C LYS A 344 -12.14 9.68 -2.49
N HIS A 345 -10.91 9.60 -1.98
CA HIS A 345 -10.19 10.76 -1.47
C HIS A 345 -9.33 11.35 -2.57
N ARG A 346 -9.40 12.66 -2.74
CA ARG A 346 -8.64 13.41 -3.74
C ARG A 346 -7.82 14.50 -3.04
N SER A 347 -6.50 14.38 -3.06
CA SER A 347 -5.61 15.39 -2.48
C SER A 347 -5.68 16.66 -3.34
N HIS A 348 -6.04 17.80 -2.74
CA HIS A 348 -6.17 19.09 -3.47
C HIS A 348 -4.82 19.68 -3.90
N LEU A 349 -3.70 19.02 -3.60
CA LEU A 349 -2.34 19.46 -3.95
C LEU A 349 -2.04 19.49 -5.47
N GLY A 350 -3.03 19.17 -6.32
CA GLY A 350 -2.92 19.19 -7.79
C GLY A 350 -3.50 20.42 -8.50
N ASN A 351 -4.09 21.38 -7.80
CA ASN A 351 -4.64 22.60 -8.41
C ASN A 351 -3.99 23.86 -7.81
N ASN A 352 -2.71 24.08 -8.09
CA ASN A 352 -2.18 25.44 -8.12
C ASN A 352 -2.55 26.08 -9.45
N ASN A 353 -3.83 26.42 -9.59
CA ASN A 353 -4.30 27.51 -10.43
C ASN A 353 -5.43 28.21 -9.66
N SER A 354 -5.12 29.44 -9.24
CA SER A 354 -6.00 30.49 -8.70
C SER A 354 -6.74 30.23 -7.38
N ASN A 355 -6.31 30.96 -6.35
CA ASN A 355 -7.16 31.53 -5.32
C ASN A 355 -8.51 31.98 -5.88
N GLU A 356 -9.60 31.51 -5.29
CA GLU A 356 -10.77 32.34 -4.98
C GLU A 356 -11.62 31.61 -3.93
N MET A 357 -11.51 32.08 -2.69
CA MET A 357 -12.57 31.90 -1.69
C MET A 357 -13.77 32.70 -2.16
N THR A 358 -14.82 32.03 -2.62
CA THR A 358 -16.17 32.58 -2.54
C THR A 358 -16.88 31.92 -1.36
N GLN A 359 -16.86 32.64 -0.25
CA GLN A 359 -17.99 32.64 0.67
C GLN A 359 -19.22 33.11 -0.10
N GLU A 360 -20.27 32.31 -0.15
CA GLU A 360 -21.61 32.86 -0.31
C GLU A 360 -22.49 32.32 0.82
N ASN A 361 -22.74 33.21 1.78
CA ASN A 361 -23.91 33.19 2.63
C ASN A 361 -25.14 33.51 1.76
N ASN A 362 -26.15 32.64 1.79
CA ASN A 362 -27.54 32.99 2.12
C ASN A 362 -28.38 31.71 2.22
#